data_AF-A0A969TY74-F1
#
_entry.id   AF-A0A969TY74-F1
#
_cell.length_a   1.000
_cell.length_b   1.000
_cell.length_c   1.000
_cell.angle_alpha   90.00
_cell.angle_beta   90.00
_cell.angle_gamma   90.00
#
_symmetry.space_group_name_H-M   'P 1'
#
loop_
_entity.id
_entity.type
_entity.pdbx_description
1 polymer ?
#
loop_
_entity_poly.entity_id
_entity_poly.type
_entity_poly.pdbx_seq_one_letter_code
_entity_poly.pdbx_strand_id
1 'polypeptide(L)' 'MSKEKRLQIRLSEADYNKLEAYANQKDISMAQVLRDYIKRLPKVQD' A
#
# COMPACT_ATOMS: atom_id res chain seq x y z
N MET A 1 -7.34 -15.77 5.20
CA MET A 1 -6.80 -15.16 6.43
C MET A 1 -7.26 -13.72 6.48
N SER A 2 -8.09 -13.36 7.45
CA SER A 2 -8.55 -11.99 7.71
C SER A 2 -7.36 -11.05 7.92
N LYS A 3 -7.40 -9.86 7.33
CA LYS A 3 -6.41 -8.80 7.62
C LYS A 3 -6.86 -8.09 8.90
N GLU A 4 -6.34 -8.52 10.03
CA GLU A 4 -6.81 -8.07 11.35
C GLU A 4 -6.14 -6.79 11.84
N LYS A 5 -4.96 -6.47 11.30
CA LYS A 5 -4.20 -5.26 11.66
C LYS A 5 -4.52 -4.11 10.72
N ARG A 6 -4.78 -2.92 11.29
CA ARG A 6 -5.02 -1.66 10.55
C ARG A 6 -3.75 -0.79 10.58
N LEU A 7 -3.37 -0.27 9.43
CA LEU A 7 -2.33 0.75 9.28
C LEU A 7 -2.97 2.07 8.89
N GLN A 8 -2.67 3.13 9.62
CA GLN A 8 -3.10 4.50 9.31
C GLN A 8 -1.86 5.36 9.10
N ILE A 9 -1.79 6.06 7.97
CA ILE A 9 -0.64 6.86 7.55
C ILE A 9 -1.14 8.26 7.21
N ARG A 10 -0.40 9.29 7.61
CA ARG A 10 -0.62 10.65 7.12
C ARG A 10 0.25 10.86 5.88
N LEU A 11 -0.35 11.36 4.81
CA LEU A 11 0.32 11.64 3.55
C LEU A 11 0.24 13.12 3.23
N SER A 12 1.24 13.64 2.52
CA SER A 12 1.09 14.90 1.81
C SER A 12 0.08 14.74 0.68
N GLU A 13 -0.49 15.86 0.20
CA GLU A 13 -1.39 15.84 -0.96
C GLU A 13 -0.69 15.28 -2.20
N ALA A 14 0.59 15.63 -2.40
CA ALA A 14 1.39 15.13 -3.52
C ALA A 14 1.56 13.59 -3.47
N ASP A 15 1.85 13.03 -2.30
CA ASP A 15 2.01 11.57 -2.14
C ASP A 15 0.67 10.84 -2.29
N TYR A 16 -0.42 11.42 -1.77
CA TYR A 16 -1.76 10.88 -1.94
C TYR A 16 -2.14 10.79 -3.41
N ASN A 17 -2.02 11.89 -4.15
CA ASN A 17 -2.36 11.95 -5.58
C ASN A 17 -1.50 10.99 -6.40
N LYS A 18 -0.21 10.87 -6.08
CA LYS A 18 0.69 9.91 -6.72
C LYS A 18 0.27 8.46 -6.47
N LEU A 19 -0.12 8.14 -5.23
CA LEU A 19 -0.58 6.81 -4.85
C LEU A 19 -1.91 6.46 -5.53
N GLU A 20 -2.84 7.41 -5.57
CA GLU A 20 -4.15 7.27 -6.23
C GLU A 20 -4.00 7.09 -7.74
N ALA A 21 -3.18 7.92 -8.41
CA ALA A 21 -2.92 7.80 -9.84
C ALA A 21 -2.34 6.43 -10.21
N TYR A 22 -1.36 5.93 -9.44
CA TYR A 22 -0.76 4.62 -9.67
C TYR A 22 -1.76 3.47 -9.44
N ALA A 23 -2.61 3.60 -8.41
CA ALA A 23 -3.66 2.64 -8.10
C ALA A 23 -4.68 2.57 -9.25
N ASN A 24 -5.13 3.72 -9.75
CA ASN A 24 -6.06 3.84 -10.87
C ASN A 24 -5.46 3.30 -12.18
N GLN A 25 -4.19 3.59 -12.48
CA GLN A 25 -3.52 3.07 -13.66
C GLN A 25 -3.48 1.53 -13.70
N LYS A 26 -3.44 0.90 -12.52
CA LYS A 26 -3.37 -0.56 -12.37
C LYS A 26 -4.69 -1.23 -12.06
N ASP A 27 -5.78 -0.47 -12.02
CA ASP A 27 -7.12 -0.93 -11.64
C ASP A 27 -7.13 -1.70 -10.30
N ILE A 28 -6.42 -1.16 -9.31
CA ILE A 28 -6.33 -1.72 -7.96
C ILE A 28 -6.52 -0.64 -6.91
N SER A 29 -6.88 -1.02 -5.68
CA SER A 29 -6.96 -0.07 -4.56
C SER A 29 -5.57 0.41 -4.11
N MET A 30 -5.49 1.64 -3.56
CA MET A 30 -4.27 2.14 -2.91
C MET A 30 -3.77 1.20 -1.80
N ALA A 31 -4.68 0.58 -1.05
CA ALA A 31 -4.33 -0.41 -0.04
C ALA A 31 -3.69 -1.67 -0.65
N GLN A 32 -4.06 -2.05 -1.88
CA GLN A 32 -3.45 -3.15 -2.60
C GLN A 32 -2.03 -2.81 -3.04
N VAL A 33 -1.80 -1.58 -3.53
CA VAL A 33 -0.46 -1.06 -3.84
C VAL A 33 0.47 -1.22 -2.64
N LEU A 34 0.07 -0.73 -1.46
CA LEU A 34 0.86 -0.83 -0.23
C LEU A 34 1.14 -2.28 0.17
N ARG A 35 0.14 -3.17 0.07
CA ARG A 35 0.32 -4.59 0.38
C ARG A 35 1.29 -5.28 -0.56
N ASP A 36 1.26 -4.94 -1.84
CA ASP A 36 2.18 -5.52 -2.82
C ASP A 36 3.60 -5.03 -2.61
N TYR A 37 3.80 -3.80 -2.14
CA TYR A 37 5.10 -3.36 -1.65
C TYR A 37 5.56 -4.14 -0.41
N ILE A 38 4.67 -4.37 0.57
CA ILE A 38 5.00 -5.17 1.77
C ILE A 38 5.44 -6.59 1.40
N LYS A 39 4.81 -7.22 0.39
CA LYS A 39 5.20 -8.55 -0.09
C LYS A 39 6.61 -8.62 -0.69
N ARG A 40 7.16 -7.49 -1.13
CA ARG A 40 8.52 -7.40 -1.71
C ARG A 40 9.59 -7.20 -0.65
N LEU A 41 9.21 -6.92 0.60
CA LEU A 41 10.17 -6.79 1.69
C LEU A 41 10.86 -8.14 1.91
N PRO A 42 12.18 -8.14 2.24
CA PRO A 42 12.87 -9.36 2.58
C PRO A 42 12.16 -10.05 3.75
N LYS A 43 12.13 -11.39 3.72
CA LYS A 43 11.65 -12.15 4.87
C LYS A 43 12.57 -11.83 6.05
N VAL A 44 12.00 -11.30 7.11
CA VAL A 44 12.70 -11.24 8.40
C VAL A 44 12.90 -12.70 8.81
N GLN A 45 14.15 -13.15 8.88
CA GLN A 45 14.48 -14.38 9.61
C GLN A 45 14.40 -14.02 11.09
N ASP A 46 13.44 -14.63 11.79
CA ASP A 46 13.37 -14.60 13.26
C ASP A 46 14.49 -15.48 13.85
#